data_AF-A0A2T4FZN3-F1
#
_entry.id   AF-A0A2T4FZN3-F1
#
_cell.length_a   1.000
_cell.length_b   1.000
_cell.length_c   1.000
_cell.angle_alpha   90.00
_cell.angle_beta   90.00
_cell.angle_gamma   90.00
#
_symmetry.space_group_name_H-M   'P 1'
#
loop_
_entity.id
_entity.type
_entity.pdbx_description
1 polymer ?
#
loop_
_entity_poly.entity_id
_entity_poly.type
_entity_poly.pdbx_seq_one_letter_code
_entity_poly.pdbx_strand_id
1 'polypeptide(L)'
;MTELALCCASFNLHLEDVARDNLEKIKRRWPGDDRHYTPFFDPSPEFPYYEQLPRELKMDFIELPGRNGPSVVQQLNGVFIGDRLTDNSNEPDDYRFHDVFHLAYMAYLGWSPVMRGLLKRKRKSKPEIDENQDGARAMIIEEGIATWIFNHAKPRKFYKGIEEGALEYGLLKQIHSMVEGYEVDQCPLWQWELAILKGFEVFRELRDKRSGSVVVDMINHQLTFQPKDETNPLQ
;
A
#
# COMPACT_ATOMS: atom_id res chain seq x y z
N MET A 1 19.99 19.74 29.44
CA MET A 1 18.63 20.07 29.92
C MET A 1 18.39 21.58 29.88
N THR A 2 19.22 22.40 30.54
CA THR A 2 19.07 23.86 30.58
C THR A 2 19.09 24.52 29.19
N GLU A 3 19.99 24.11 28.29
CA GLU A 3 20.07 24.66 26.92
C GLU A 3 18.83 24.38 26.08
N LEU A 4 18.23 23.18 26.21
CA LEU A 4 17.00 22.82 25.50
C LEU A 4 15.80 23.66 25.97
N ALA A 5 15.68 23.88 27.28
CA ALA A 5 14.63 24.71 27.87
C ALA A 5 14.77 26.18 27.43
N LEU A 6 15.99 26.72 27.44
CA LEU A 6 16.28 28.08 26.97
C LEU A 6 15.98 28.25 25.48
N CYS A 7 16.35 27.26 24.66
CA CYS A 7 16.03 27.26 23.23
C CYS A 7 14.49 27.29 23.01
N CYS A 8 13.74 26.40 23.66
CA CYS A 8 12.27 26.39 23.56
C CYS A 8 11.68 27.76 23.94
N ALA A 9 12.11 28.33 25.06
CA ALA A 9 11.66 29.64 25.52
C ALA A 9 11.97 30.76 24.50
N SER A 10 13.15 30.73 23.85
CA SER A 10 13.53 31.73 22.84
C SER A 10 12.64 31.72 21.59
N PHE A 11 11.96 30.60 21.31
CA PHE A 11 10.98 30.45 20.23
C PHE A 11 9.52 30.45 20.72
N ASN A 12 9.28 30.84 21.98
CA ASN A 12 7.94 30.83 22.60
C ASN A 12 7.26 29.44 22.57
N LEU A 13 8.05 28.38 22.75
CA LEU A 13 7.59 27.00 22.85
C LEU A 13 7.69 26.50 24.29
N HIS A 14 6.70 25.72 24.73
CA HIS A 14 6.78 25.00 25.99
C HIS A 14 7.57 23.70 25.82
N LEU A 15 8.56 23.48 26.69
CA LEU A 15 9.39 22.27 26.62
C LEU A 15 8.56 20.98 26.76
N GLU A 16 7.52 21.01 27.58
CA GLU A 16 6.61 19.87 27.76
C GLU A 16 5.89 19.49 26.46
N ASP A 17 5.42 20.48 25.71
CA ASP A 17 4.75 20.25 24.42
C ASP A 17 5.74 19.68 23.40
N VAL A 18 6.94 20.27 23.28
CA VAL A 18 8.00 19.76 22.40
C VAL A 18 8.36 18.31 22.74
N ALA A 19 8.44 17.96 24.02
CA ALA A 19 8.72 16.59 24.44
C ALA A 19 7.59 15.64 24.08
N ARG A 20 6.32 16.04 24.29
CA ARG A 20 5.12 15.26 23.97
C ARG A 20 5.00 15.01 22.46
N ASP A 21 5.14 16.06 21.66
CA ASP A 21 5.07 15.97 20.19
C ASP A 21 6.20 15.09 19.63
N ASN A 22 7.39 15.18 20.22
CA ASN A 22 8.51 14.33 19.81
C ASN A 22 8.27 12.85 20.16
N LEU A 23 7.66 12.54 21.31
CA LEU A 23 7.27 11.17 21.66
C LEU A 23 6.24 10.62 20.67
N GLU A 24 5.22 11.40 20.32
CA GLU A 24 4.23 11.01 19.32
C GLU A 24 4.88 10.77 17.96
N LYS A 25 5.71 11.71 17.50
CA LYS A 25 6.46 11.60 16.25
C LYS A 25 7.34 10.35 16.20
N ILE A 26 8.03 10.04 17.29
CA ILE A 26 8.86 8.83 17.38
C ILE A 26 7.98 7.59 17.30
N LYS A 27 6.90 7.50 18.08
CA LYS A 27 5.98 6.35 18.05
C LYS A 27 5.34 6.13 16.67
N ARG A 28 5.00 7.21 15.96
CA ARG A 28 4.48 7.15 14.58
C ARG A 28 5.48 6.58 13.58
N ARG A 29 6.79 6.64 13.86
CA ARG A 29 7.85 6.11 12.98
C ARG A 29 8.45 4.79 13.45
N TRP A 30 8.62 4.62 14.75
CA TRP A 30 9.18 3.45 15.42
C TRP A 30 8.30 3.12 16.63
N PRO A 31 7.30 2.24 16.46
CA PRO A 31 6.32 1.93 17.50
C PRO A 31 6.89 1.09 18.65
N GLY A 32 8.08 0.50 18.49
CA GLY A 32 8.63 -0.48 19.43
C GLY A 32 7.72 -1.72 19.50
N ASP A 33 7.57 -2.26 20.71
CA ASP A 33 6.72 -3.43 20.98
C ASP A 33 5.21 -3.07 20.99
N ASP A 34 4.88 -1.79 21.10
CA ASP A 34 3.51 -1.27 21.23
C ASP A 34 2.90 -0.95 19.85
N ARG A 35 2.85 -1.94 18.96
CA ARG A 35 2.30 -1.80 17.60
C ARG A 35 0.79 -1.88 17.60
N HIS A 36 0.15 -0.75 17.34
CA HIS A 36 -1.30 -0.66 17.13
C HIS A 36 -1.62 -0.21 15.71
N TYR A 37 -2.13 -1.13 14.90
CA TYR A 37 -2.57 -0.82 13.55
C TYR A 37 -3.80 0.09 13.56
N THR A 38 -3.88 1.00 12.58
CA THR A 38 -5.06 1.82 12.36
C THR A 38 -6.28 0.93 12.08
N PRO A 39 -7.44 1.18 12.72
CA PRO A 39 -8.67 0.43 12.45
C PRO A 39 -9.10 0.50 10.98
N PHE A 40 -9.88 -0.48 10.53
CA PHE A 40 -10.42 -0.47 9.18
C PHE A 40 -11.34 0.72 8.94
N PHE A 41 -11.25 1.30 7.74
CA PHE A 41 -12.06 2.44 7.31
C PHE A 41 -13.48 2.07 6.84
N ASP A 42 -13.83 0.79 6.92
CA ASP A 42 -15.14 0.24 6.57
C ASP A 42 -15.70 -0.73 7.63
N PRO A 43 -15.80 -0.30 8.91
CA PRO A 43 -16.21 -1.20 9.98
C PRO A 43 -17.68 -1.61 9.85
N SER A 44 -17.99 -2.81 10.36
CA SER A 44 -19.37 -3.21 10.65
C SER A 44 -19.84 -2.58 11.96
N PRO A 45 -21.11 -2.14 12.10
CA PRO A 45 -22.19 -2.21 11.10
C PRO A 45 -22.29 -0.96 10.21
N GLU A 46 -21.34 -0.02 10.27
CA GLU A 46 -21.43 1.26 9.55
C GLU A 46 -21.48 1.11 8.03
N PHE A 47 -20.79 0.09 7.50
CA PHE A 47 -20.82 -0.26 6.09
C PHE A 47 -21.31 -1.71 5.91
N PRO A 48 -22.21 -1.96 4.95
CA PRO A 48 -22.68 -3.30 4.67
C PRO A 48 -21.54 -4.15 4.11
N TYR A 49 -21.62 -5.48 4.28
CA TYR A 49 -20.54 -6.41 3.89
C TYR A 49 -20.10 -6.25 2.43
N TYR A 50 -20.99 -5.81 1.53
CA TYR A 50 -20.68 -5.65 0.12
C TYR A 50 -19.97 -4.33 -0.22
N GLU A 51 -19.79 -3.42 0.73
CA GLU A 51 -18.98 -2.20 0.64
C GLU A 51 -17.68 -2.31 1.47
N GLN A 52 -17.51 -3.41 2.20
CA GLN A 52 -16.27 -3.69 2.90
C GLN A 52 -15.25 -4.31 1.94
N LEU A 53 -13.99 -3.92 2.10
CA LEU A 53 -12.88 -4.63 1.49
C LEU A 53 -12.83 -6.07 2.04
N PRO A 54 -12.64 -7.10 1.19
CA PRO A 54 -12.54 -8.48 1.65
C PRO A 54 -11.39 -8.63 2.63
N ARG A 55 -11.66 -9.14 3.84
CA ARG A 55 -10.62 -9.29 4.88
C ARG A 55 -9.56 -10.31 4.49
N GLU A 56 -9.92 -11.25 3.63
CA GLU A 56 -9.01 -12.19 2.99
C GLU A 56 -9.28 -12.19 1.48
N LEU A 57 -8.22 -12.24 0.67
CA LEU A 57 -8.29 -12.21 -0.79
C LEU A 57 -7.10 -12.96 -1.39
N LYS A 58 -7.34 -13.79 -2.41
CA LYS A 58 -6.27 -14.40 -3.22
C LYS A 58 -6.37 -13.90 -4.65
N MET A 59 -5.39 -13.13 -5.10
CA MET A 59 -5.31 -12.60 -6.46
C MET A 59 -4.22 -13.35 -7.23
N ASP A 60 -4.58 -13.95 -8.36
CA ASP A 60 -3.63 -14.61 -9.24
C ASP A 60 -3.08 -13.61 -10.27
N PHE A 61 -1.76 -13.55 -10.40
CA PHE A 61 -1.05 -12.79 -11.41
C PHE A 61 -0.52 -13.75 -12.48
N ILE A 62 -0.89 -13.52 -13.73
CA ILE A 62 -0.53 -14.40 -14.85
C ILE A 62 0.10 -13.54 -15.94
N GLU A 63 1.40 -13.69 -16.16
CA GLU A 63 2.07 -13.09 -17.32
C GLU A 63 1.71 -13.89 -18.58
N LEU A 64 1.30 -13.16 -19.61
CA LEU A 64 0.90 -13.66 -20.90
C LEU A 64 1.82 -13.06 -21.97
N PRO A 65 2.30 -13.88 -22.93
CA PRO A 65 3.02 -13.36 -24.07
C PRO A 65 2.07 -12.50 -24.94
N GLY A 66 2.61 -11.48 -25.58
CA GLY A 66 1.84 -10.57 -26.43
C GLY A 66 2.66 -10.05 -27.59
N ARG A 67 1.96 -9.63 -28.66
CA ARG A 67 2.59 -9.10 -29.89
C ARG A 67 3.45 -7.86 -29.63
N ASN A 68 3.07 -7.06 -28.64
CA ASN A 68 3.74 -5.82 -28.25
C ASN A 68 4.52 -5.97 -26.94
N GLY A 69 4.90 -7.20 -26.58
CA GLY A 69 5.58 -7.53 -25.32
C GLY A 69 4.68 -8.27 -24.31
N PRO A 70 5.25 -8.71 -23.19
CA PRO A 70 4.52 -9.43 -22.15
C PRO A 70 3.59 -8.49 -21.40
N SER A 71 2.51 -9.08 -20.89
CA SER A 71 1.48 -8.38 -20.14
C SER A 71 0.97 -9.25 -19.01
N VAL A 72 0.46 -8.64 -17.95
CA VAL A 72 -0.11 -9.35 -16.80
C VAL A 72 -1.61 -9.21 -16.81
N VAL A 73 -2.31 -10.30 -16.52
CA VAL A 73 -3.72 -10.29 -16.15
C VAL A 73 -3.86 -10.76 -14.71
N GLN A 74 -4.86 -10.21 -14.03
CA GLN A 74 -5.19 -10.59 -12.66
C GLN A 74 -6.48 -11.38 -12.62
N GLN A 75 -6.54 -12.38 -11.75
CA GLN A 75 -7.71 -13.24 -11.61
C GLN A 75 -8.05 -13.47 -10.14
N LEU A 76 -9.32 -13.30 -9.80
CA LEU A 76 -9.88 -13.58 -8.49
C LEU A 76 -10.97 -14.65 -8.65
N ASN A 77 -10.80 -15.81 -8.01
CA ASN A 77 -11.76 -16.92 -8.06
C ASN A 77 -12.19 -17.30 -9.49
N GLY A 78 -11.23 -17.33 -10.44
CA GLY A 78 -11.52 -17.65 -11.84
C GLY A 78 -11.98 -16.47 -12.70
N VAL A 79 -12.27 -15.31 -12.11
CA VAL A 79 -12.75 -14.11 -12.83
C VAL A 79 -11.62 -13.12 -13.04
N PHE A 80 -11.43 -12.65 -14.28
CA PHE A 80 -10.44 -11.61 -14.56
C PHE A 80 -10.84 -10.27 -13.92
N ILE A 81 -9.88 -9.63 -13.27
CA ILE A 81 -10.06 -8.35 -12.57
C ILE A 81 -9.22 -7.28 -13.25
N GLY A 82 -9.86 -6.14 -13.54
CA GLY A 82 -9.20 -5.00 -14.18
C GLY A 82 -8.83 -5.24 -15.64
N ASP A 83 -8.03 -4.32 -16.17
CA ASP A 83 -7.49 -4.40 -17.52
C ASP A 83 -6.15 -5.16 -17.53
N ARG A 84 -5.73 -5.55 -18.73
CA ARG A 84 -4.41 -6.14 -18.95
C ARG A 84 -3.32 -5.09 -18.71
N LEU A 85 -2.34 -5.43 -17.89
CA LEU A 85 -1.26 -4.53 -17.49
C LEU A 85 -0.01 -4.76 -18.34
N THR A 86 0.63 -3.66 -18.74
CA THR A 86 1.96 -3.69 -19.38
C THR A 86 2.89 -2.77 -18.62
N ASP A 87 4.17 -2.75 -18.98
CA ASP A 87 5.14 -1.86 -18.33
C ASP A 87 4.84 -0.37 -18.61
N ASN A 88 4.07 -0.06 -19.67
CA ASN A 88 3.75 1.32 -20.08
C ASN A 88 5.00 2.24 -20.17
N SER A 89 6.14 1.66 -20.54
CA SER A 89 7.46 2.29 -20.58
C SER A 89 8.15 1.98 -21.92
N ASN A 90 9.09 2.83 -22.33
CA ASN A 90 9.93 2.59 -23.50
C ASN A 90 10.89 1.41 -23.29
N GLU A 91 11.30 1.17 -22.05
CA GLU A 91 12.20 0.08 -21.66
C GLU A 91 11.50 -0.86 -20.67
N PRO A 92 11.58 -2.18 -20.85
CA PRO A 92 10.98 -3.14 -19.94
C PRO A 92 11.53 -2.99 -18.52
N ASP A 93 10.64 -2.88 -17.54
CA ASP A 93 11.03 -2.76 -16.13
C ASP A 93 10.13 -3.51 -15.15
N ASP A 94 9.22 -4.34 -15.68
CA ASP A 94 8.31 -5.18 -14.91
C ASP A 94 7.25 -4.40 -14.11
N TYR A 95 7.02 -3.13 -14.43
CA TYR A 95 5.91 -2.36 -13.85
C TYR A 95 4.54 -3.00 -14.11
N ARG A 96 4.40 -3.93 -15.07
CA ARG A 96 3.19 -4.74 -15.27
C ARG A 96 2.72 -5.53 -14.03
N PHE A 97 3.56 -5.71 -13.00
CA PHE A 97 3.19 -6.36 -11.73
C PHE A 97 2.82 -5.36 -10.61
N HIS A 98 2.71 -4.06 -10.88
CA HIS A 98 2.57 -3.02 -9.85
C HIS A 98 1.29 -3.12 -8.99
N ASP A 99 0.22 -3.78 -9.46
CA ASP A 99 -1.01 -3.94 -8.68
C ASP A 99 -0.81 -4.69 -7.35
N VAL A 100 0.32 -5.39 -7.19
CA VAL A 100 0.74 -5.92 -5.89
C VAL A 100 0.88 -4.84 -4.81
N PHE A 101 1.19 -3.59 -5.19
CA PHE A 101 1.27 -2.45 -4.27
C PHE A 101 -0.11 -2.05 -3.75
N HIS A 102 -1.15 -2.06 -4.61
CA HIS A 102 -2.54 -1.81 -4.19
C HIS A 102 -3.04 -2.88 -3.21
N LEU A 103 -2.69 -4.15 -3.47
CA LEU A 103 -2.94 -5.25 -2.55
C LEU A 103 -2.19 -5.08 -1.22
N ALA A 104 -0.96 -4.58 -1.25
CA ALA A 104 -0.19 -4.28 -0.04
C ALA A 104 -0.82 -3.15 0.78
N TYR A 105 -1.27 -2.07 0.13
CA TYR A 105 -1.98 -0.98 0.80
C TYR A 105 -3.29 -1.47 1.42
N MET A 106 -4.06 -2.29 0.69
CA MET A 106 -5.24 -2.96 1.24
C MET A 106 -4.90 -3.80 2.48
N ALA A 107 -3.87 -4.65 2.41
CA ALA A 107 -3.49 -5.58 3.49
C ALA A 107 -3.03 -4.85 4.77
N TYR A 108 -2.13 -3.88 4.62
CA TYR A 108 -1.44 -3.25 5.75
C TYR A 108 -2.10 -1.96 6.21
N LEU A 109 -2.73 -1.19 5.31
CA LEU A 109 -3.33 0.12 5.65
C LEU A 109 -4.85 0.04 5.80
N GLY A 110 -5.50 -1.03 5.35
CA GLY A 110 -6.96 -1.07 5.26
C GLY A 110 -7.52 -0.12 4.19
N TRP A 111 -6.66 0.40 3.31
CA TRP A 111 -6.98 1.45 2.35
C TRP A 111 -6.45 1.10 0.96
N SER A 112 -7.33 1.15 -0.02
CA SER A 112 -7.00 1.14 -1.45
C SER A 112 -8.26 1.52 -2.26
N PRO A 113 -8.44 2.80 -2.62
CA PRO A 113 -9.49 3.22 -3.54
C PRO A 113 -9.41 2.49 -4.90
N VAL A 114 -8.22 2.11 -5.37
CA VAL A 114 -8.03 1.29 -6.58
C VAL A 114 -8.68 -0.08 -6.39
N MET A 115 -8.35 -0.81 -5.32
CA MET A 115 -8.96 -2.12 -5.05
C MET A 115 -10.47 -2.01 -4.79
N ARG A 116 -10.94 -0.94 -4.13
CA ARG A 116 -12.40 -0.68 -4.01
C ARG A 116 -13.06 -0.53 -5.38
N GLY A 117 -12.44 0.19 -6.31
CA GLY A 117 -12.93 0.35 -7.68
C GLY A 117 -12.92 -0.95 -8.49
N LEU A 118 -11.84 -1.72 -8.41
CA LEU A 118 -11.66 -3.01 -9.10
C LEU A 118 -12.64 -4.07 -8.58
N LEU A 119 -12.75 -4.21 -7.26
CA LEU A 119 -13.59 -5.21 -6.59
C LEU A 119 -15.06 -4.80 -6.46
N LYS A 120 -15.43 -3.61 -6.94
CA LYS A 120 -16.78 -3.04 -6.80
C LYS A 120 -17.22 -2.92 -5.33
N ARG A 121 -16.31 -2.48 -4.47
CA ARG A 121 -16.47 -2.28 -3.01
C ARG A 121 -16.38 -0.81 -2.58
N LYS A 122 -16.71 0.13 -3.47
CA LYS A 122 -16.86 1.55 -3.08
C LYS A 122 -18.00 1.68 -2.05
N ARG A 123 -17.83 2.56 -1.07
CA ARG A 123 -18.75 2.80 0.06
C ARG A 123 -19.91 3.71 -0.32
N LYS A 124 -20.71 3.26 -1.28
CA LYS A 124 -21.80 4.04 -1.91
C LYS A 124 -22.93 4.42 -0.96
N SER A 125 -23.11 3.70 0.14
CA SER A 125 -24.07 4.03 1.19
C SER A 125 -23.83 5.39 1.84
N LYS A 126 -22.58 5.90 1.81
CA LYS A 126 -22.19 7.24 2.29
C LYS A 126 -21.62 8.05 1.12
N PRO A 127 -22.43 8.87 0.42
CA PRO A 127 -22.02 9.55 -0.81
C PRO A 127 -20.76 10.41 -0.69
N GLU A 128 -20.57 11.09 0.44
CA GLU A 128 -19.37 11.89 0.69
C GLU A 128 -18.09 11.05 0.70
N ILE A 129 -18.15 9.82 1.23
CA ILE A 129 -17.02 8.89 1.25
C ILE A 129 -16.80 8.27 -0.13
N ASP A 130 -17.88 7.90 -0.84
CA ASP A 130 -17.81 7.38 -2.21
C ASP A 130 -17.14 8.39 -3.17
N GLU A 131 -17.42 9.67 -3.00
CA GLU A 131 -16.86 10.78 -3.78
C GLU A 131 -15.41 11.11 -3.38
N ASN A 132 -15.17 11.30 -2.08
CA ASN A 132 -13.91 11.90 -1.61
C ASN A 132 -12.82 10.88 -1.25
N GLN A 133 -13.20 9.74 -0.68
CA GLN A 133 -12.24 8.71 -0.20
C GLN A 133 -12.09 7.55 -1.18
N ASP A 134 -13.16 7.20 -1.90
CA ASP A 134 -13.15 6.11 -2.88
C ASP A 134 -13.13 6.62 -4.33
N GLY A 135 -13.32 7.92 -4.55
CA GLY A 135 -13.49 8.50 -5.88
C GLY A 135 -12.22 8.63 -6.69
N ALA A 136 -12.36 9.20 -7.90
CA ALA A 136 -11.29 9.24 -8.89
C ALA A 136 -10.01 9.91 -8.38
N ARG A 137 -10.13 10.99 -7.59
CA ARG A 137 -8.96 11.69 -7.05
C ARG A 137 -8.18 10.80 -6.08
N ALA A 138 -8.87 10.04 -5.22
CA ALA A 138 -8.23 9.12 -4.28
C ALA A 138 -7.50 7.99 -5.03
N MET A 139 -8.14 7.42 -6.06
CA MET A 139 -7.53 6.41 -6.93
C MET A 139 -6.27 6.96 -7.62
N ILE A 140 -6.33 8.16 -8.21
CA ILE A 140 -5.18 8.80 -8.88
C ILE A 140 -4.02 9.05 -7.90
N ILE A 141 -4.32 9.44 -6.65
CA ILE A 141 -3.29 9.61 -5.62
C ILE A 141 -2.63 8.26 -5.29
N GLU A 142 -3.41 7.19 -5.10
CA GLU A 142 -2.88 5.85 -4.86
C GLU A 142 -1.98 5.36 -6.01
N GLU A 143 -2.44 5.48 -7.26
CA GLU A 143 -1.69 5.18 -8.48
C GLU A 143 -0.39 6.00 -8.58
N GLY A 144 -0.49 7.29 -8.24
CA GLY A 144 0.66 8.20 -8.19
C GLY A 144 1.69 7.75 -7.16
N ILE A 145 1.25 7.32 -5.97
CA ILE A 145 2.14 6.77 -4.94
C ILE A 145 2.80 5.48 -5.42
N ALA A 146 2.05 4.54 -6.00
CA ALA A 146 2.57 3.28 -6.55
C ALA A 146 3.63 3.52 -7.64
N THR A 147 3.35 4.43 -8.57
CA THR A 147 4.28 4.81 -9.65
C THR A 147 5.54 5.47 -9.09
N TRP A 148 5.36 6.41 -8.16
CA TRP A 148 6.48 7.15 -7.57
C TRP A 148 7.38 6.25 -6.73
N ILE A 149 6.80 5.40 -5.87
CA ILE A 149 7.59 4.51 -5.01
C ILE A 149 8.33 3.45 -5.83
N PHE A 150 7.73 2.95 -6.90
CA PHE A 150 8.39 2.04 -7.84
C PHE A 150 9.65 2.67 -8.45
N ASN A 151 9.53 3.88 -8.98
CA ASN A 151 10.66 4.62 -9.56
C ASN A 151 11.75 4.92 -8.52
N HIS A 152 11.35 5.21 -7.28
CA HIS A 152 12.30 5.42 -6.18
C HIS A 152 13.04 4.12 -5.78
N ALA A 153 12.33 2.99 -5.83
CA ALA A 153 12.83 1.67 -5.43
C ALA A 153 13.73 1.01 -6.49
N LYS A 154 13.48 1.27 -7.79
CA LYS A 154 14.23 0.71 -8.93
C LYS A 154 15.76 0.85 -8.81
N PRO A 155 16.35 2.05 -8.58
CA PRO A 155 17.79 2.19 -8.39
C PRO A 155 18.29 1.60 -7.05
N ARG A 156 17.39 1.30 -6.11
CA ARG A 156 17.66 0.73 -4.79
C ARG A 156 17.38 -0.77 -4.72
N LYS A 157 17.45 -1.46 -5.87
CA LYS A 157 17.21 -2.91 -5.99
C LYS A 157 15.86 -3.33 -5.39
N PHE A 158 14.82 -2.52 -5.61
CA PHE A 158 13.48 -2.74 -5.08
C PHE A 158 13.47 -2.99 -3.56
N TYR A 159 14.28 -2.22 -2.82
CA TYR A 159 14.47 -2.32 -1.36
C TYR A 159 14.87 -3.71 -0.84
N LYS A 160 15.53 -4.53 -1.67
CA LYS A 160 16.06 -5.82 -1.22
C LYS A 160 17.06 -5.60 -0.07
N GLY A 161 16.80 -6.25 1.07
CA GLY A 161 17.65 -6.20 2.26
C GLY A 161 17.46 -4.95 3.13
N ILE A 162 16.45 -4.12 2.85
CA ILE A 162 16.06 -3.04 3.76
C ILE A 162 15.12 -3.62 4.83
N GLU A 163 15.49 -3.43 6.09
CA GLU A 163 14.72 -3.91 7.24
C GLU A 163 13.66 -2.87 7.67
N GLU A 164 12.67 -3.33 8.44
CA GLU A 164 11.70 -2.45 9.09
C GLU A 164 12.42 -1.42 9.98
N GLY A 165 11.96 -0.17 9.97
CA GLY A 165 12.61 0.94 10.68
C GLY A 165 13.74 1.62 9.91
N ALA A 166 14.23 1.04 8.80
CA ALA A 166 15.37 1.56 8.04
C ALA A 166 14.97 2.30 6.75
N LEU A 167 13.69 2.28 6.34
CA LEU A 167 13.24 3.04 5.17
C LEU A 167 13.37 4.55 5.42
N GLU A 168 13.78 5.29 4.39
CA GLU A 168 14.11 6.71 4.49
C GLU A 168 12.93 7.53 5.05
N TYR A 169 13.17 8.27 6.14
CA TYR A 169 12.12 9.06 6.80
C TYR A 169 11.50 10.13 5.89
N GLY A 170 12.32 10.75 5.02
CA GLY A 170 11.86 11.73 4.05
C GLY A 170 10.88 11.15 3.03
N LEU A 171 11.10 9.92 2.57
CA LEU A 171 10.19 9.21 1.68
C LEU A 171 8.82 8.99 2.34
N LEU A 172 8.81 8.53 3.59
CA LEU A 172 7.57 8.28 4.32
C LEU A 172 6.78 9.57 4.55
N LYS A 173 7.47 10.68 4.86
CA LYS A 173 6.82 12.00 4.95
C LYS A 173 6.25 12.48 3.62
N GLN A 174 6.95 12.23 2.51
CA GLN A 174 6.46 12.62 1.20
C GLN A 174 5.16 11.90 0.86
N ILE A 175 5.08 10.59 1.11
CA ILE A 175 3.85 9.81 0.93
C ILE A 175 2.75 10.33 1.85
N HIS A 176 3.07 10.58 3.13
CA HIS A 176 2.13 11.12 4.09
C HIS A 176 1.54 12.47 3.64
N SER A 177 2.36 13.37 3.10
CA SER A 177 1.89 14.63 2.50
C SER A 177 1.03 14.45 1.25
N MET A 178 1.25 13.39 0.45
CA MET A 178 0.41 13.10 -0.72
C MET A 178 -1.00 12.63 -0.33
N VAL A 179 -1.14 12.00 0.83
CA VAL A 179 -2.43 11.49 1.34
C VAL A 179 -3.08 12.40 2.37
N GLU A 180 -2.56 13.61 2.57
CA GLU A 180 -3.14 14.60 3.49
C GLU A 180 -4.62 14.87 3.15
N GLY A 181 -5.48 14.77 4.16
CA GLY A 181 -6.94 14.93 3.99
C GLY A 181 -7.69 13.68 3.52
N TYR A 182 -6.99 12.57 3.25
CA TYR A 182 -7.61 11.25 3.09
C TYR A 182 -7.61 10.49 4.41
N GLU A 183 -8.52 9.53 4.57
CA GLU A 183 -8.62 8.73 5.80
C GLU A 183 -7.31 8.00 6.14
N VAL A 184 -6.54 7.60 5.14
CA VAL A 184 -5.27 6.89 5.28
C VAL A 184 -4.13 7.75 5.86
N ASP A 185 -4.29 9.08 5.91
CA ASP A 185 -3.40 10.01 6.65
C ASP A 185 -3.24 9.61 8.13
N GLN A 186 -4.30 9.02 8.71
CA GLN A 186 -4.29 8.52 10.07
C GLN A 186 -3.29 7.37 10.26
N CYS A 187 -2.92 6.65 9.20
CA CYS A 187 -1.96 5.56 9.28
C CYS A 187 -0.58 6.09 9.68
N PRO A 188 0.05 5.52 10.73
CA PRO A 188 1.39 5.91 11.13
C PRO A 188 2.41 5.51 10.06
N LEU A 189 3.55 6.20 10.05
CA LEU A 189 4.59 6.03 9.04
C LEU A 189 5.20 4.63 9.04
N TRP A 190 5.25 3.96 10.19
CA TRP A 190 5.70 2.57 10.26
C TRP A 190 4.74 1.62 9.52
N GLN A 191 3.44 1.90 9.49
CA GLN A 191 2.45 1.05 8.82
C GLN A 191 2.57 1.21 7.29
N TRP A 192 2.81 2.44 6.83
CA TRP A 192 3.21 2.73 5.44
C TRP A 192 4.52 2.03 5.05
N GLU A 193 5.54 2.07 5.92
CA GLU A 193 6.79 1.35 5.68
C GLU A 193 6.56 -0.15 5.47
N LEU A 194 5.75 -0.79 6.33
CA LEU A 194 5.40 -2.20 6.17
C LEU A 194 4.72 -2.47 4.83
N ALA A 195 3.70 -1.69 4.48
CA ALA A 195 2.99 -1.85 3.22
C ALA A 195 3.94 -1.76 2.01
N ILE A 196 4.86 -0.81 2.03
CA ILE A 196 5.86 -0.62 0.97
C ILE A 196 6.83 -1.80 0.93
N LEU A 197 7.50 -2.11 2.05
CA LEU A 197 8.55 -3.14 2.08
C LEU A 197 7.98 -4.51 1.71
N LYS A 198 6.79 -4.85 2.22
CA LYS A 198 6.11 -6.13 1.96
C LYS A 198 5.51 -6.20 0.57
N GLY A 199 5.01 -5.08 0.04
CA GLY A 199 4.65 -4.97 -1.37
C GLY A 199 5.84 -5.24 -2.30
N PHE A 200 7.01 -4.66 -2.02
CA PHE A 200 8.22 -4.94 -2.79
C PHE A 200 8.79 -6.34 -2.59
N GLU A 201 8.57 -6.96 -1.43
CA GLU A 201 8.91 -8.37 -1.20
C GLU A 201 8.17 -9.27 -2.18
N VAL A 202 6.85 -9.16 -2.24
CA VAL A 202 6.00 -9.95 -3.15
C VAL A 202 6.20 -9.54 -4.61
N PHE A 203 6.43 -8.25 -4.90
CA PHE A 203 6.78 -7.78 -6.24
C PHE A 203 8.02 -8.49 -6.80
N ARG A 204 9.06 -8.66 -5.98
CA ARG A 204 10.29 -9.37 -6.40
C ARG A 204 10.00 -10.85 -6.69
N GLU A 205 9.20 -11.51 -5.86
CA GLU A 205 8.78 -12.89 -6.11
C GLU A 205 7.98 -13.03 -7.42
N LEU A 206 7.02 -12.12 -7.66
CA LEU A 206 6.25 -12.07 -8.91
C LEU A 206 7.15 -11.84 -10.12
N ARG A 207 8.09 -10.91 -10.01
CA ARG A 207 9.07 -10.62 -11.06
C ARG A 207 9.98 -11.82 -11.36
N ASP A 208 10.41 -12.55 -10.34
CA ASP A 208 11.30 -13.69 -10.50
C ASP A 208 10.55 -14.92 -11.06
N LYS A 209 9.29 -15.13 -10.64
CA LYS A 209 8.48 -16.28 -11.05
C LYS A 209 7.61 -16.05 -12.28
N ARG A 210 7.39 -14.79 -12.67
CA ARG A 210 6.52 -14.34 -13.79
C ARG A 210 5.03 -14.72 -13.66
N SER A 211 4.66 -15.43 -12.60
CA SER A 211 3.31 -15.91 -12.34
C SER A 211 3.22 -16.35 -10.88
N GLY A 212 2.03 -16.24 -10.29
CA GLY A 212 1.73 -16.79 -8.98
C GLY A 212 0.52 -16.13 -8.34
N SER A 213 0.21 -16.54 -7.12
CA SER A 213 -0.90 -15.99 -6.35
C SER A 213 -0.38 -15.08 -5.24
N VAL A 214 -1.01 -13.93 -5.07
CA VAL A 214 -0.82 -13.02 -3.95
C VAL A 214 -1.98 -13.17 -3.00
N VAL A 215 -1.69 -13.54 -1.75
CA VAL A 215 -2.69 -13.70 -0.69
C VAL A 215 -2.60 -12.52 0.27
N VAL A 216 -3.71 -11.80 0.38
CA VAL A 216 -3.95 -10.70 1.31
C VAL A 216 -4.70 -11.23 2.53
N ASP A 217 -4.19 -10.90 3.70
CA ASP A 217 -4.87 -11.07 4.99
C ASP A 217 -4.86 -9.72 5.73
N MET A 218 -6.00 -9.04 5.73
CA MET A 218 -6.15 -7.74 6.39
C MET A 218 -6.25 -7.86 7.91
N ILE A 219 -6.62 -9.02 8.44
CA ILE A 219 -6.78 -9.23 9.90
C ILE A 219 -5.41 -9.33 10.56
N ASN A 220 -4.50 -10.08 9.93
CA ASN A 220 -3.14 -10.25 10.42
C ASN A 220 -2.14 -9.26 9.81
N HIS A 221 -2.61 -8.37 8.91
CA HIS A 221 -1.79 -7.45 8.13
C HIS A 221 -0.65 -8.16 7.41
N GLN A 222 -1.01 -9.09 6.53
CA GLN A 222 -0.05 -9.90 5.78
C GLN A 222 -0.33 -9.85 4.28
N LEU A 223 0.76 -9.94 3.53
CA LEU A 223 0.76 -10.11 2.09
C LEU A 223 1.79 -11.19 1.76
N THR A 224 1.35 -12.27 1.13
CA THR A 224 2.23 -13.42 0.85
C THR A 224 2.15 -13.83 -0.60
N PHE A 225 3.28 -14.29 -1.13
CA PHE A 225 3.37 -14.90 -2.45
C PHE A 225 3.22 -16.42 -2.36
N GLN A 226 2.46 -17.01 -3.26
CA GLN A 226 2.38 -18.45 -3.45
C GLN A 226 2.70 -18.77 -4.91
N PRO A 227 3.73 -19.57 -5.20
CA PRO A 227 3.97 -20.05 -6.56
C PRO A 227 2.73 -20.79 -7.09
N LYS A 228 2.36 -20.54 -8.35
CA LYS A 228 1.49 -21.44 -9.09
C LYS A 228 2.37 -22.43 -9.84
N ASP A 229 2.10 -23.72 -9.68
CA ASP A 229 2.63 -24.72 -10.60
C ASP A 229 2.12 -24.40 -12.02
N GLU A 230 2.98 -24.57 -13.02
CA GLU A 230 2.63 -24.43 -14.44
C GLU A 230 1.66 -25.55 -14.88
N THR A 231 0.48 -25.66 -14.27
CA THR A 231 -0.61 -26.41 -14.88
C THR A 231 -1.23 -25.50 -15.93
N ASN A 232 -0.66 -25.62 -17.13
CA ASN A 232 -1.11 -25.11 -18.41
C ASN A 232 -2.62 -24.77 -18.43
N PRO A 233 -3.02 -23.48 -18.42
CA PRO A 233 -4.44 -23.08 -18.42
C PRO A 233 -5.16 -23.31 -19.76
N LEU A 234 -4.57 -24.11 -20.68
CA LEU A 234 -5.05 -24.37 -22.03
C LEU A 234 -5.13 -25.88 -22.38
N GLN A 235 -5.50 -26.73 -21.44
CA GLN A 235 -6.08 -28.05 -21.77
C GLN A 235 -7.59 -28.05 -21.61
#